data_AF-A0A9P1AZ51-F1
#
_entry.id   AF-A0A9P1AZ51-F1
#
_cell.length_a   1.000
_cell.length_b   1.000
_cell.length_c   1.000
_cell.angle_alpha   90.00
_cell.angle_beta   90.00
_cell.angle_gamma   90.00
#
_symmetry.space_group_name_H-M   'P 1'
#
loop_
_entity.id
_entity.type
_entity.pdbx_description
1 polymer ?
#
loop_
_entity_poly.entity_id
_entity_poly.type
_entity_poly.pdbx_seq_one_letter_code
_entity_poly.pdbx_strand_id
1 'polypeptide(L)'
;MWQCVVLFSAVFLSQYVDAGFQISRLKPMYKEDNITISELSSALGAAFPPCCSDMISSIACRRLQQHNPSKFLDRCAYDADFSLIQCCNTCGLESAADRYELIFQAGHKSNQCFDRHGSEFCKRFLKKEDVWGKSQWSCDGSTAHLAFRICRKTCNFCRGDIYRTPLEALANGEGVVALESTVITHGLPYPHNLSTARSLEEKVRSSGSQPATIALFDGKIHVGLDEEKLEKLASCKNAVKVSTRDIAKTIIKKDVGGTTVASTMKIAHAAGISVFATGGIGGVHRGADQTFDVSADLQELSKTPVCVVCSGVKSILDIPKTVEYLETHSVNCVVFGNDNVFPSFFTRHSSSRAQFNTDKLEEVVELMKTSKSLGLSYGTVLACPIPEQFAADGDMIQRAIDTAVREALEQNIASQEVTPFILLRVNQLTKGASMATNIALLENNASIAGRLAAKLSDRRPITISNPSTSSSSPKKPNVVSIGATIVDFEAITSENVQDDFTKKMETRRCL
;
A
#
# COMPACT_ATOMS: atom_id res chain seq x y z
N MET A 1 12.21 64.43 -16.57
CA MET A 1 11.71 63.70 -17.74
C MET A 1 10.80 62.61 -17.20
N TRP A 2 9.48 62.93 -17.10
CA TRP A 2 8.29 62.07 -16.98
C TRP A 2 8.40 60.82 -16.07
N GLN A 3 7.87 60.73 -14.83
CA GLN A 3 6.56 61.06 -14.25
C GLN A 3 5.40 60.13 -14.68
N CYS A 4 4.76 59.51 -13.67
CA CYS A 4 3.40 58.91 -13.64
C CYS A 4 3.16 57.64 -14.49
N VAL A 5 2.39 56.62 -14.06
CA VAL A 5 1.01 56.69 -13.56
C VAL A 5 0.70 55.51 -12.62
N VAL A 6 -0.03 55.84 -11.56
CA VAL A 6 -0.75 54.99 -10.61
C VAL A 6 -2.23 54.88 -11.05
N LEU A 7 -2.91 53.77 -10.73
CA LEU A 7 -4.38 53.51 -10.68
C LEU A 7 -5.15 53.14 -11.96
N PHE A 8 -5.89 52.01 -11.88
CA PHE A 8 -7.34 51.78 -12.12
C PHE A 8 -7.55 50.25 -12.23
N SER A 9 -8.03 49.50 -11.23
CA SER A 9 -9.42 49.37 -10.73
C SER A 9 -10.48 48.98 -11.78
N ALA A 10 -10.77 47.67 -11.80
CA ALA A 10 -12.08 47.02 -11.84
C ALA A 10 -12.99 47.04 -13.11
N VAL A 11 -13.68 45.90 -13.25
CA VAL A 11 -14.95 45.64 -13.97
C VAL A 11 -14.84 45.33 -15.48
N PHE A 12 -15.06 44.07 -15.87
CA PHE A 12 -16.28 43.66 -16.56
C PHE A 12 -16.39 42.13 -16.70
N LEU A 13 -17.47 41.60 -16.13
CA LEU A 13 -18.07 40.31 -16.40
C LEU A 13 -18.76 40.35 -17.78
N SER A 14 -18.91 39.16 -18.37
CA SER A 14 -20.14 38.67 -19.04
C SER A 14 -20.13 38.49 -20.57
N GLN A 15 -20.42 37.22 -20.93
CA GLN A 15 -21.31 36.72 -21.99
C GLN A 15 -20.85 36.73 -23.45
N TYR A 16 -20.86 35.54 -24.07
CA TYR A 16 -21.93 34.98 -24.94
C TYR A 16 -21.49 33.54 -25.36
N VAL A 17 -22.31 32.52 -25.67
CA VAL A 17 -23.61 31.95 -25.24
C VAL A 17 -23.87 30.75 -26.21
N ASP A 18 -24.43 29.66 -25.67
CA ASP A 18 -25.24 28.58 -26.24
C ASP A 18 -24.93 27.83 -27.54
N ALA A 19 -24.94 26.48 -27.42
CA ALA A 19 -25.84 25.63 -28.20
C ALA A 19 -26.16 24.35 -27.41
N GLY A 20 -27.41 24.19 -26.96
CA GLY A 20 -27.92 22.96 -26.35
C GLY A 20 -28.29 21.90 -27.40
N PHE A 21 -28.53 20.65 -26.97
CA PHE A 21 -29.69 19.86 -27.42
C PHE A 21 -29.90 18.58 -26.56
N GLN A 22 -31.14 18.48 -26.09
CA GLN A 22 -32.01 17.40 -25.60
C GLN A 22 -31.55 15.99 -25.18
N ILE A 23 -32.15 15.61 -24.05
CA ILE A 23 -32.42 14.26 -23.54
C ILE A 23 -33.49 13.56 -24.40
N SER A 24 -33.24 12.30 -24.78
CA SER A 24 -34.30 11.36 -25.20
C SER A 24 -34.06 9.96 -24.62
N ARG A 25 -35.12 9.41 -24.03
CA ARG A 25 -35.26 8.06 -23.48
C ARG A 25 -35.28 7.03 -24.62
N LEU A 26 -34.56 5.91 -24.46
CA LEU A 26 -34.83 4.67 -25.21
C LEU A 26 -34.94 3.49 -24.24
N LYS A 27 -36.12 2.87 -24.23
CA LYS A 27 -36.42 1.54 -23.67
C LYS A 27 -36.03 0.45 -24.69
N PRO A 28 -35.85 -0.81 -24.24
CA PRO A 28 -35.23 -1.88 -25.04
C PRO A 28 -36.22 -2.55 -26.01
N MET A 29 -35.70 -3.09 -27.11
CA MET A 29 -36.42 -3.98 -28.03
C MET A 29 -35.63 -5.29 -28.26
N TYR A 30 -36.22 -6.39 -27.76
CA TYR A 30 -36.37 -7.76 -28.32
C TYR A 30 -35.11 -8.52 -28.83
N LYS A 31 -34.96 -9.83 -28.62
CA LYS A 31 -35.93 -10.90 -28.93
C LYS A 31 -35.60 -12.22 -28.21
N GLU A 32 -36.64 -12.93 -27.78
CA GLU A 32 -36.64 -14.32 -27.32
C GLU A 32 -36.39 -15.27 -28.50
N ASP A 33 -35.55 -16.28 -28.30
CA ASP A 33 -35.65 -17.55 -29.02
C ASP A 33 -35.82 -18.67 -27.97
N ASN A 34 -36.96 -19.36 -28.09
CA ASN A 34 -37.36 -20.49 -27.27
C ASN A 34 -36.53 -21.72 -27.64
N ILE A 35 -35.79 -22.26 -26.67
CA ILE A 35 -35.34 -23.66 -26.71
C ILE A 35 -35.96 -24.35 -25.50
N THR A 36 -36.85 -25.31 -25.76
CA THR A 36 -37.55 -26.12 -24.78
C THR A 36 -36.61 -27.08 -24.06
N ILE A 37 -36.71 -27.11 -22.73
CA ILE A 37 -35.90 -27.90 -21.77
C ILE A 37 -36.02 -29.43 -21.97
N SER A 38 -36.87 -29.91 -22.88
CA SER A 38 -37.06 -31.34 -23.16
C SER A 38 -36.01 -31.96 -24.11
N GLU A 39 -35.15 -31.17 -24.75
CA GLU A 39 -34.20 -31.70 -25.77
C GLU A 39 -32.74 -31.81 -25.30
N LEU A 40 -32.37 -31.28 -24.11
CA LEU A 40 -31.03 -31.49 -23.54
C LEU A 40 -30.93 -32.69 -22.58
N SER A 41 -32.05 -33.36 -22.29
CA SER A 41 -32.11 -34.45 -21.30
C SER A 41 -31.63 -35.81 -21.82
N SER A 42 -31.32 -35.97 -23.12
CA SER A 42 -31.03 -37.29 -23.70
C SER A 42 -29.62 -37.48 -24.26
N ALA A 43 -28.69 -36.53 -24.09
CA ALA A 43 -27.38 -36.60 -24.75
C ALA A 43 -26.17 -36.87 -23.83
N LEU A 44 -26.31 -36.89 -22.50
CA LEU A 44 -25.17 -37.14 -21.60
C LEU A 44 -25.54 -38.10 -20.48
N GLY A 45 -25.59 -39.38 -20.84
CA GLY A 45 -25.57 -40.49 -19.89
C GLY A 45 -24.19 -40.64 -19.23
N ALA A 46 -24.22 -40.77 -17.90
CA ALA A 46 -23.18 -41.28 -17.00
C ALA A 46 -21.86 -40.50 -16.87
N ALA A 47 -21.75 -39.76 -15.75
CA ALA A 47 -20.64 -39.74 -14.77
C ALA A 47 -20.37 -38.33 -14.21
N PHE A 48 -21.26 -37.82 -13.36
CA PHE A 48 -20.93 -36.72 -12.43
C PHE A 48 -21.27 -37.18 -11.00
N PRO A 49 -20.38 -36.93 -10.02
CA PRO A 49 -20.46 -37.56 -8.70
C PRO A 49 -21.66 -37.03 -7.89
N PRO A 50 -22.18 -37.81 -6.93
CA PRO A 50 -23.21 -37.37 -6.00
C PRO A 50 -22.58 -36.47 -4.95
N CYS A 51 -22.31 -35.22 -5.33
CA CYS A 51 -21.72 -34.24 -4.43
C CYS A 51 -22.65 -33.04 -4.31
N CYS A 52 -23.84 -33.21 -3.70
CA CYS A 52 -24.65 -32.13 -3.12
C CYS A 52 -25.88 -32.66 -2.36
N SER A 53 -25.73 -33.69 -1.52
CA SER A 53 -26.82 -34.06 -0.60
C SER A 53 -26.25 -34.58 0.71
N ASP A 54 -25.81 -33.64 1.55
CA ASP A 54 -25.63 -33.92 2.97
C ASP A 54 -25.76 -32.60 3.75
N MET A 55 -26.99 -32.24 4.11
CA MET A 55 -27.19 -31.36 5.26
C MET A 55 -26.98 -32.21 6.51
N ILE A 56 -26.01 -31.87 7.37
CA ILE A 56 -25.94 -32.49 8.69
C ILE A 56 -27.24 -32.13 9.41
N SER A 57 -28.16 -33.09 9.47
CA SER A 57 -29.46 -32.87 10.09
C SER A 57 -29.30 -32.64 11.59
N SER A 58 -30.27 -31.95 12.20
CA SER A 58 -30.34 -31.75 13.65
C SER A 58 -30.31 -33.05 14.46
N ILE A 59 -30.60 -34.20 13.82
CA ILE A 59 -30.51 -35.53 14.41
C ILE A 59 -29.05 -35.98 14.53
N ALA A 60 -28.23 -35.78 13.49
CA ALA A 60 -26.80 -36.09 13.52
C ALA A 60 -26.06 -35.22 14.55
N CYS A 61 -26.43 -33.94 14.64
CA CYS A 61 -25.91 -33.02 15.65
C CYS A 61 -26.26 -33.44 17.09
N ARG A 62 -27.53 -33.78 17.34
CA ARG A 62 -27.96 -34.29 18.65
C ARG A 62 -27.26 -35.60 19.03
N ARG A 63 -27.05 -36.51 18.08
CA ARG A 63 -26.31 -37.75 18.32
C ARG A 63 -24.84 -37.49 18.68
N LEU A 64 -24.19 -36.54 17.99
CA LEU A 64 -22.81 -36.16 18.30
C LEU A 64 -22.70 -35.52 19.70
N GLN A 65 -23.64 -34.63 20.05
CA GLN A 65 -23.72 -34.02 21.37
C GLN A 65 -23.93 -35.07 22.48
N GLN A 66 -24.82 -36.05 22.25
CA GLN A 66 -25.11 -37.11 23.21
C GLN A 66 -23.95 -38.10 23.37
N HIS A 67 -23.28 -38.45 22.27
CA HIS A 67 -22.22 -39.45 22.29
C HIS A 67 -20.86 -38.89 22.75
N ASN A 68 -20.56 -37.62 22.46
CA ASN A 68 -19.31 -37.00 22.87
C ASN A 68 -19.49 -35.50 23.17
N PRO A 69 -20.02 -35.16 24.37
CA PRO A 69 -20.35 -33.79 24.75
C PRO A 69 -19.15 -32.86 24.75
N SER A 70 -17.98 -33.34 25.22
CA SER A 70 -16.76 -32.53 25.28
C SER A 70 -16.26 -32.16 23.89
N LYS A 71 -16.19 -33.12 22.96
CA LYS A 71 -15.81 -32.85 21.57
C LYS A 71 -16.82 -31.95 20.86
N PHE A 72 -18.10 -32.06 21.19
CA PHE A 72 -19.14 -31.18 20.65
C PHE A 72 -18.93 -29.73 21.12
N LEU A 73 -18.74 -29.52 22.42
CA LEU A 73 -18.51 -28.19 23.00
C LEU A 73 -17.21 -27.57 22.49
N ASP A 74 -16.13 -28.34 22.39
CA ASP A 74 -14.84 -27.91 21.86
C ASP A 74 -14.96 -27.41 20.40
N ARG A 75 -15.64 -28.19 19.55
CA ARG A 75 -15.91 -27.77 18.17
C ARG A 75 -16.85 -26.57 18.10
N CYS A 76 -17.84 -26.48 18.96
CA CYS A 76 -18.71 -25.31 19.03
C CYS A 76 -17.96 -24.02 19.41
N ALA A 77 -16.94 -24.13 20.25
CA ALA A 77 -16.14 -22.99 20.70
C ALA A 77 -15.06 -22.59 19.69
N TYR A 78 -14.44 -23.54 19.00
CA TYR A 78 -13.21 -23.28 18.23
C TYR A 78 -13.29 -23.63 16.73
N ASP A 79 -14.34 -24.32 16.27
CA ASP A 79 -14.54 -24.67 14.86
C ASP A 79 -15.65 -23.78 14.28
N ALA A 80 -15.24 -22.73 13.56
CA ALA A 80 -16.13 -21.73 12.99
C ALA A 80 -17.19 -22.34 12.05
N ASP A 81 -16.80 -23.31 11.24
CA ASP A 81 -17.68 -23.97 10.29
C ASP A 81 -18.73 -24.82 11.02
N PHE A 82 -18.33 -25.49 12.12
CA PHE A 82 -19.23 -26.27 12.96
C PHE A 82 -20.20 -25.40 13.77
N SER A 83 -19.71 -24.27 14.27
CA SER A 83 -20.47 -23.33 15.11
C SER A 83 -21.49 -22.53 14.31
N LEU A 84 -21.12 -22.06 13.11
CA LEU A 84 -21.94 -21.15 12.31
C LEU A 84 -22.97 -21.88 11.43
N ILE A 85 -22.70 -23.10 10.95
CA ILE A 85 -23.45 -23.67 9.81
C ILE A 85 -24.12 -25.00 10.11
N GLN A 86 -23.53 -25.87 10.92
CA GLN A 86 -23.99 -27.27 10.95
C GLN A 86 -24.76 -27.67 12.22
N CYS A 87 -24.17 -27.52 13.41
CA CYS A 87 -24.73 -28.16 14.60
C CYS A 87 -24.96 -27.25 15.79
N CYS A 88 -24.15 -26.20 15.95
CA CYS A 88 -24.25 -25.41 17.16
C CYS A 88 -25.40 -24.39 17.12
N ASN A 89 -25.73 -23.86 15.93
CA ASN A 89 -26.94 -23.07 15.69
C ASN A 89 -28.24 -23.87 15.94
N THR A 90 -28.25 -25.18 15.65
CA THR A 90 -29.45 -26.02 15.80
C THR A 90 -29.63 -26.63 17.19
N CYS A 91 -28.58 -26.61 18.04
CA CYS A 91 -28.60 -27.26 19.36
C CYS A 91 -28.23 -26.32 20.54
N GLY A 92 -27.80 -25.08 20.29
CA GLY A 92 -27.43 -24.08 21.30
C GLY A 92 -28.35 -22.85 21.29
N LEU A 93 -28.51 -22.19 22.44
CA LEU A 93 -29.45 -21.08 22.69
C LEU A 93 -29.01 -19.71 22.15
N GLU A 94 -27.95 -19.63 21.34
CA GLU A 94 -27.34 -18.37 20.88
C GLU A 94 -27.43 -18.21 19.36
N SER A 95 -27.54 -16.97 18.88
CA SER A 95 -27.69 -16.68 17.47
C SER A 95 -26.37 -16.77 16.70
N ALA A 96 -26.45 -17.04 15.39
CA ALA A 96 -25.27 -17.07 14.51
C ALA A 96 -24.51 -15.73 14.48
N ALA A 97 -25.18 -14.61 14.75
CA ALA A 97 -24.58 -13.28 14.78
C ALA A 97 -23.65 -13.08 16.00
N ASP A 98 -24.09 -13.51 17.19
CA ASP A 98 -23.30 -13.37 18.43
C ASP A 98 -22.04 -14.23 18.38
N ARG A 99 -22.13 -15.40 17.75
CA ARG A 99 -21.00 -16.34 17.61
C ARG A 99 -19.99 -15.90 16.57
N TYR A 100 -20.45 -15.22 15.53
CA TYR A 100 -19.56 -14.58 14.57
C TYR A 100 -18.63 -13.59 15.29
N GLU A 101 -19.14 -12.78 16.22
CA GLU A 101 -18.30 -11.84 16.97
C GLU A 101 -17.26 -12.55 17.85
N LEU A 102 -17.64 -13.63 18.55
CA LEU A 102 -16.75 -14.37 19.45
C LEU A 102 -15.57 -15.05 18.74
N ILE A 103 -15.80 -15.61 17.55
CA ILE A 103 -14.79 -16.38 16.81
C ILE A 103 -13.76 -15.48 16.15
N PHE A 104 -14.15 -14.28 15.73
CA PHE A 104 -13.29 -13.37 14.98
C PHE A 104 -12.65 -12.26 15.82
N GLN A 105 -12.94 -12.15 17.13
CA GLN A 105 -12.38 -11.12 18.01
C GLN A 105 -11.01 -11.43 18.64
N ALA A 106 -10.47 -12.66 18.62
CA ALA A 106 -9.19 -12.93 19.30
C ALA A 106 -8.33 -14.05 18.67
N GLY A 107 -7.20 -13.65 18.06
CA GLY A 107 -5.86 -14.18 18.38
C GLY A 107 -5.55 -15.69 18.40
N HIS A 108 -6.41 -16.60 17.93
CA HIS A 108 -6.10 -18.02 17.94
C HIS A 108 -5.07 -18.38 16.85
N LYS A 109 -3.83 -18.60 17.31
CA LYS A 109 -2.67 -18.98 16.50
C LYS A 109 -2.81 -20.42 16.00
N SER A 110 -2.97 -20.60 14.69
CA SER A 110 -2.61 -21.84 14.01
C SER A 110 -1.32 -21.60 13.24
N ASN A 111 -0.29 -22.37 13.55
CA ASN A 111 1.09 -22.25 13.05
C ASN A 111 1.31 -22.94 11.68
N GLN A 112 0.24 -23.27 10.96
CA GLN A 112 0.27 -23.94 9.65
C GLN A 112 -0.78 -23.37 8.68
N CYS A 113 -0.77 -22.05 8.47
CA CYS A 113 -1.83 -21.35 7.71
C CYS A 113 -1.43 -20.88 6.32
N PHE A 114 -2.31 -21.12 5.34
CA PHE A 114 -2.31 -20.49 4.02
C PHE A 114 -3.75 -20.28 3.53
N ASP A 115 -3.97 -19.23 2.73
CA ASP A 115 -5.27 -18.89 2.12
C ASP A 115 -5.49 -19.68 0.83
N ARG A 116 -6.68 -20.27 0.66
CA ARG A 116 -7.01 -21.17 -0.45
C ARG A 116 -8.14 -20.66 -1.33
N HIS A 117 -8.80 -19.56 -0.95
CA HIS A 117 -9.80 -18.89 -1.78
C HIS A 117 -9.32 -17.49 -2.13
N GLY A 118 -9.44 -17.11 -3.41
CA GLY A 118 -8.93 -15.84 -3.91
C GLY A 118 -9.53 -14.61 -3.21
N SER A 119 -8.85 -13.47 -3.35
CA SER A 119 -9.18 -12.20 -2.66
C SER A 119 -10.62 -11.71 -2.84
N GLU A 120 -11.25 -12.01 -3.98
CA GLU A 120 -12.63 -11.62 -4.27
C GLU A 120 -13.69 -12.38 -3.47
N PHE A 121 -13.42 -13.61 -3.05
CA PHE A 121 -14.29 -14.33 -2.12
C PHE A 121 -14.24 -13.66 -0.74
N CYS A 122 -13.03 -13.37 -0.25
CA CYS A 122 -12.83 -12.80 1.09
C CYS A 122 -13.37 -11.38 1.22
N LYS A 123 -13.24 -10.53 0.18
CA LYS A 123 -13.85 -9.19 0.16
C LYS A 123 -15.37 -9.24 0.30
N ARG A 124 -16.04 -10.09 -0.49
CA ARG A 124 -17.52 -10.23 -0.45
C ARG A 124 -17.99 -10.80 0.88
N PHE A 125 -17.24 -11.77 1.44
CA PHE A 125 -17.54 -12.38 2.72
C PHE A 125 -17.43 -11.37 3.88
N LEU A 126 -16.39 -10.53 3.89
CA LEU A 126 -16.23 -9.44 4.87
C LEU A 126 -17.34 -8.38 4.78
N LYS A 127 -17.81 -8.09 3.57
CA LYS A 127 -18.88 -7.10 3.34
C LYS A 127 -20.30 -7.65 3.57
N LYS A 128 -20.44 -8.94 3.86
CA LYS A 128 -21.73 -9.64 4.04
C LYS A 128 -22.66 -9.55 2.82
N GLU A 129 -22.12 -9.29 1.63
CA GLU A 129 -22.90 -9.00 0.41
C GLU A 129 -23.66 -10.23 -0.11
N ASP A 130 -23.20 -11.44 0.23
CA ASP A 130 -23.77 -12.72 -0.22
C ASP A 130 -24.03 -13.71 0.94
N VAL A 131 -24.10 -13.28 2.21
CA VAL A 131 -24.16 -14.24 3.35
C VAL A 131 -25.59 -14.69 3.66
N TRP A 132 -26.61 -13.92 3.25
CA TRP A 132 -28.01 -14.14 3.64
C TRP A 132 -29.01 -14.10 2.48
N GLY A 133 -28.54 -14.17 1.23
CA GLY A 133 -29.39 -14.25 0.03
C GLY A 133 -30.15 -15.58 -0.04
N LYS A 134 -31.39 -15.56 -0.55
CA LYS A 134 -32.20 -16.77 -0.80
C LYS A 134 -31.94 -17.39 -2.19
N SER A 135 -30.93 -16.92 -2.91
CA SER A 135 -30.72 -17.21 -4.33
C SER A 135 -30.10 -18.60 -4.56
N GLN A 136 -30.49 -19.25 -5.66
CA GLN A 136 -30.07 -20.59 -6.06
C GLN A 136 -28.54 -20.77 -6.15
N TRP A 137 -28.13 -21.99 -5.83
CA TRP A 137 -26.75 -22.44 -5.63
C TRP A 137 -26.11 -22.77 -6.98
N SER A 138 -24.96 -22.17 -7.31
CA SER A 138 -24.18 -22.50 -8.52
C SER A 138 -22.87 -23.20 -8.18
N CYS A 139 -22.55 -24.26 -8.94
CA CYS A 139 -21.30 -25.02 -8.80
C CYS A 139 -20.08 -24.33 -9.45
N ASP A 140 -20.24 -23.12 -9.98
CA ASP A 140 -19.18 -22.37 -10.69
C ASP A 140 -18.32 -21.49 -9.76
N GLY A 141 -18.56 -21.55 -8.44
CA GLY A 141 -17.81 -20.79 -7.44
C GLY A 141 -18.13 -19.29 -7.39
N SER A 142 -19.10 -18.82 -8.17
CA SER A 142 -19.50 -17.40 -8.20
C SER A 142 -20.54 -17.05 -7.13
N THR A 143 -21.42 -17.98 -6.76
CA THR A 143 -22.40 -17.84 -5.68
C THR A 143 -22.00 -18.67 -4.47
N ALA A 144 -21.40 -18.02 -3.48
CA ALA A 144 -20.74 -18.71 -2.38
C ALA A 144 -21.64 -18.80 -1.14
N HIS A 145 -22.72 -19.56 -1.24
CA HIS A 145 -23.33 -20.13 -0.04
C HIS A 145 -22.74 -21.53 0.17
N LEU A 146 -21.50 -21.56 0.68
CA LEU A 146 -20.92 -22.70 1.39
C LEU A 146 -21.15 -24.09 0.77
N ALA A 147 -20.56 -24.28 -0.41
CA ALA A 147 -20.36 -25.59 -1.01
C ALA A 147 -19.49 -26.45 -0.08
N PHE A 148 -20.14 -27.29 0.71
CA PHE A 148 -19.51 -28.18 1.67
C PHE A 148 -18.87 -29.36 0.94
N ARG A 149 -17.63 -29.18 0.49
CA ARG A 149 -16.58 -30.21 0.37
C ARG A 149 -15.39 -29.59 -0.35
N ILE A 150 -14.30 -29.35 0.37
CA ILE A 150 -12.94 -29.80 0.02
C ILE A 150 -12.04 -29.57 1.24
N CYS A 151 -11.71 -30.68 1.90
CA CYS A 151 -10.44 -30.97 2.56
C CYS A 151 -9.82 -29.95 3.53
N ARG A 152 -9.94 -30.27 4.85
CA ARG A 152 -8.99 -30.09 5.98
C ARG A 152 -7.80 -29.15 5.69
N LYS A 153 -7.44 -28.13 6.48
CA LYS A 153 -7.33 -27.95 7.93
C LYS A 153 -7.41 -26.42 8.17
N THR A 154 -8.01 -26.02 9.29
CA THR A 154 -8.48 -24.66 9.64
C THR A 154 -7.39 -23.60 9.74
N CYS A 155 -7.61 -22.43 9.13
CA CYS A 155 -6.87 -21.19 9.33
C CYS A 155 -7.71 -19.94 9.03
N ASN A 156 -7.55 -18.88 9.84
CA ASN A 156 -8.31 -17.62 9.84
C ASN A 156 -8.70 -17.12 8.44
N PHE A 157 -9.96 -17.38 8.11
CA PHE A 157 -10.49 -17.50 6.75
C PHE A 157 -10.53 -16.20 5.93
N CYS A 158 -10.45 -15.04 6.57
CA CYS A 158 -10.34 -13.74 5.91
C CYS A 158 -9.60 -12.76 6.84
N ARG A 159 -8.28 -12.63 6.68
CA ARG A 159 -7.54 -11.55 7.36
C ARG A 159 -7.95 -10.22 6.76
N GLY A 160 -8.80 -9.45 7.47
CA GLY A 160 -9.35 -8.18 6.98
C GLY A 160 -8.29 -7.15 6.59
N ASP A 161 -7.09 -7.28 7.15
CA ASP A 161 -5.92 -6.50 6.78
C ASP A 161 -5.41 -6.83 5.37
N ILE A 162 -5.48 -8.08 4.90
CA ILE A 162 -4.98 -8.46 3.55
C ILE A 162 -5.85 -7.91 2.41
N TYR A 163 -7.15 -7.70 2.66
CA TYR A 163 -8.10 -7.31 1.60
C TYR A 163 -8.50 -5.84 1.63
N ARG A 164 -7.99 -5.06 2.61
CA ARG A 164 -8.18 -3.60 2.66
C ARG A 164 -7.25 -2.94 1.66
N THR A 165 -7.78 -2.00 0.90
CA THR A 165 -6.91 -1.10 0.14
C THR A 165 -6.09 -0.26 1.12
N PRO A 166 -4.88 0.19 0.73
CA PRO A 166 -4.08 1.04 1.63
C PRO A 166 -4.81 2.33 2.06
N LEU A 167 -5.68 2.87 1.20
CA LEU A 167 -6.49 4.04 1.54
C LEU A 167 -7.56 3.74 2.59
N GLU A 168 -8.22 2.57 2.52
CA GLU A 168 -9.13 2.11 3.57
C GLU A 168 -8.39 1.84 4.89
N ALA A 169 -7.17 1.31 4.83
CA ALA A 169 -6.34 1.09 6.01
C ALA A 169 -5.97 2.42 6.70
N LEU A 170 -5.56 3.44 5.93
CA LEU A 170 -5.33 4.79 6.44
C LEU A 170 -6.59 5.38 7.08
N ALA A 171 -7.75 5.26 6.42
CA ALA A 171 -9.02 5.77 6.94
C ALA A 171 -9.41 5.12 8.29
N ASN A 172 -8.98 3.87 8.51
CA ASN A 172 -9.19 3.15 9.77
C ASN A 172 -8.09 3.39 10.81
N GLY A 173 -7.16 4.31 10.55
CA GLY A 173 -6.04 4.62 11.44
C GLY A 173 -4.97 3.54 11.49
N GLU A 174 -4.91 2.64 10.51
CA GLU A 174 -3.88 1.59 10.42
C GLU A 174 -2.56 2.12 9.82
N GLY A 175 -1.46 1.43 10.11
CA GLY A 175 -0.16 1.73 9.54
C GLY A 175 -0.11 1.36 8.05
N VAL A 176 0.37 2.28 7.21
CA VAL A 176 0.57 2.06 5.77
C VAL A 176 1.98 2.48 5.38
N VAL A 177 2.62 1.68 4.54
CA VAL A 177 3.97 1.88 4.02
C VAL A 177 3.92 1.98 2.51
N ALA A 178 4.34 3.11 1.96
CA ALA A 178 4.55 3.24 0.52
C ALA A 178 5.72 2.38 0.06
N LEU A 179 5.65 1.87 -1.17
CA LEU A 179 6.73 1.17 -1.87
C LEU A 179 6.87 1.76 -3.28
N GLU A 180 8.11 2.00 -3.74
CA GLU A 180 8.35 2.54 -5.08
C GLU A 180 8.26 1.46 -6.16
N SER A 181 7.99 1.86 -7.40
CA SER A 181 7.94 0.95 -8.55
C SER A 181 9.15 1.05 -9.50
N THR A 182 10.06 2.01 -9.31
CA THR A 182 11.32 2.04 -10.08
C THR A 182 12.18 0.82 -9.79
N VAL A 183 12.19 0.32 -8.55
CA VAL A 183 12.91 -0.93 -8.20
C VAL A 183 12.38 -2.13 -9.00
N ILE A 184 11.07 -2.14 -9.29
CA ILE A 184 10.39 -3.21 -10.02
C ILE A 184 10.66 -3.10 -11.53
N THR A 185 10.60 -1.89 -12.07
CA THR A 185 10.65 -1.64 -13.52
C THR A 185 12.07 -1.48 -14.07
N HIS A 186 12.98 -0.90 -13.29
CA HIS A 186 14.34 -0.54 -13.73
C HIS A 186 15.44 -1.06 -12.79
N GLY A 187 15.09 -1.46 -11.56
CA GLY A 187 16.08 -1.86 -10.54
C GLY A 187 16.47 -3.33 -10.58
N LEU A 188 15.54 -4.21 -10.95
CA LEU A 188 15.72 -5.66 -10.95
C LEU A 188 15.22 -6.29 -12.26
N PRO A 189 15.86 -7.35 -12.75
CA PRO A 189 15.40 -8.06 -13.95
C PRO A 189 14.18 -8.94 -13.63
N TYR A 190 13.35 -9.19 -14.63
CA TYR A 190 12.29 -10.21 -14.55
C TYR A 190 12.87 -11.63 -14.55
N PRO A 191 12.36 -12.59 -13.74
CA PRO A 191 11.21 -12.50 -12.81
C PRO A 191 11.59 -12.08 -11.37
N HIS A 192 12.85 -11.72 -11.12
CA HIS A 192 13.32 -11.34 -9.79
C HIS A 192 12.64 -10.05 -9.29
N ASN A 193 12.32 -9.12 -10.17
CA ASN A 193 11.56 -7.91 -9.82
C ASN A 193 10.19 -8.20 -9.21
N LEU A 194 9.39 -9.09 -9.82
CA LEU A 194 8.06 -9.46 -9.36
C LEU A 194 8.11 -10.21 -8.03
N SER A 195 8.99 -11.22 -7.95
CA SER A 195 9.17 -11.99 -6.70
C SER A 195 9.66 -11.12 -5.56
N THR A 196 10.57 -10.17 -5.84
CA THR A 196 11.01 -9.18 -4.84
C THR A 196 9.85 -8.28 -4.42
N ALA A 197 9.08 -7.72 -5.36
CA ALA A 197 7.95 -6.86 -5.04
C ALA A 197 6.94 -7.56 -4.11
N ARG A 198 6.57 -8.81 -4.42
CA ARG A 198 5.72 -9.65 -3.56
C ARG A 198 6.33 -9.85 -2.17
N SER A 199 7.63 -10.12 -2.11
CA SER A 199 8.34 -10.27 -0.83
C SER A 199 8.29 -8.98 0.00
N LEU A 200 8.52 -7.82 -0.61
CA LEU A 200 8.45 -6.53 0.08
C LEU A 200 7.05 -6.26 0.65
N GLU A 201 6.01 -6.52 -0.14
CA GLU A 201 4.63 -6.38 0.34
C GLU A 201 4.36 -7.31 1.54
N GLU A 202 4.85 -8.55 1.49
CA GLU A 202 4.70 -9.50 2.60
C GLU A 202 5.51 -9.10 3.84
N LYS A 203 6.72 -8.53 3.68
CA LYS A 203 7.51 -8.00 4.81
C LYS A 203 6.80 -6.85 5.52
N VAL A 204 6.11 -5.99 4.77
CA VAL A 204 5.29 -4.92 5.34
C VAL A 204 4.09 -5.52 6.10
N ARG A 205 3.34 -6.44 5.48
CA ARG A 205 2.16 -7.10 6.09
C ARG A 205 2.51 -7.86 7.37
N SER A 206 3.54 -8.70 7.31
CA SER A 206 4.02 -9.46 8.47
C SER A 206 4.54 -8.58 9.61
N SER A 207 4.92 -7.33 9.31
CA SER A 207 5.32 -6.32 10.29
C SER A 207 4.16 -5.50 10.87
N GLY A 208 2.92 -5.77 10.46
CA GLY A 208 1.70 -5.19 11.03
C GLY A 208 1.15 -3.94 10.31
N SER A 209 1.59 -3.67 9.07
CA SER A 209 1.16 -2.52 8.27
C SER A 209 0.71 -2.96 6.87
N GLN A 210 0.04 -2.06 6.13
CA GLN A 210 -0.32 -2.32 4.73
C GLN A 210 0.72 -1.78 3.74
N PRO A 211 1.10 -2.57 2.72
CA PRO A 211 1.92 -2.09 1.63
C PRO A 211 1.09 -1.28 0.63
N ALA A 212 1.63 -0.16 0.16
CA ALA A 212 1.09 0.64 -0.91
C ALA A 212 2.14 0.81 -2.01
N THR A 213 2.26 -0.17 -2.90
CA THR A 213 3.09 -0.04 -4.09
C THR A 213 2.51 1.06 -4.99
N ILE A 214 3.30 2.09 -5.31
CA ILE A 214 2.84 3.25 -6.07
C ILE A 214 3.37 3.18 -7.50
N ALA A 215 2.49 3.24 -8.50
CA ALA A 215 2.86 3.23 -9.91
C ALA A 215 1.87 4.05 -10.76
N LEU A 216 2.27 4.36 -11.99
CA LEU A 216 1.41 5.02 -12.98
C LEU A 216 1.13 4.04 -14.12
N PHE A 217 -0.12 3.90 -14.52
CA PHE A 217 -0.49 3.25 -15.79
C PHE A 217 -1.96 3.55 -16.10
N ASP A 218 -2.31 3.45 -17.39
CA ASP A 218 -3.65 3.73 -17.91
C ASP A 218 -4.14 5.17 -17.61
N GLY A 219 -3.20 6.11 -17.52
CA GLY A 219 -3.47 7.54 -17.25
C GLY A 219 -3.87 7.84 -15.81
N LYS A 220 -3.56 6.95 -14.86
CA LYS A 220 -3.90 7.11 -13.44
C LYS A 220 -2.71 6.84 -12.54
N ILE A 221 -2.72 7.48 -11.38
CA ILE A 221 -1.84 7.15 -10.26
C ILE A 221 -2.53 6.05 -9.45
N HIS A 222 -1.82 4.95 -9.19
CA HIS A 222 -2.30 3.86 -8.35
C HIS A 222 -1.49 3.86 -7.04
N VAL A 223 -2.19 3.82 -5.91
CA VAL A 223 -1.62 3.76 -4.56
C VAL A 223 -2.05 2.44 -3.92
N GLY A 224 -1.17 1.45 -3.98
CA GLY A 224 -1.52 0.05 -3.77
C GLY A 224 -1.87 -0.62 -5.09
N LEU A 225 -1.20 -1.75 -5.36
CA LEU A 225 -1.45 -2.58 -6.54
C LEU A 225 -2.05 -3.90 -6.10
N ASP A 226 -2.98 -4.42 -6.91
CA ASP A 226 -3.36 -5.82 -6.82
C ASP A 226 -2.35 -6.70 -7.58
N GLU A 227 -2.50 -8.01 -7.46
CA GLU A 227 -1.58 -8.98 -8.05
C GLU A 227 -1.47 -8.81 -9.58
N GLU A 228 -2.59 -8.60 -10.27
CA GLU A 228 -2.61 -8.42 -11.72
C GLU A 228 -1.84 -7.16 -12.15
N LYS A 229 -2.06 -6.04 -11.46
CA LYS A 229 -1.34 -4.78 -11.73
C LYS A 229 0.14 -4.89 -11.40
N LEU A 230 0.49 -5.62 -10.35
CA LEU A 230 1.89 -5.86 -9.97
C LEU A 230 2.62 -6.69 -11.04
N GLU A 231 1.97 -7.74 -11.54
CA GLU A 231 2.47 -8.56 -12.66
C GLU A 231 2.58 -7.74 -13.96
N LYS A 232 1.57 -6.94 -14.30
CA LYS A 232 1.58 -6.03 -15.47
C LYS A 232 2.75 -5.05 -15.39
N LEU A 233 2.99 -4.47 -14.21
CA LEU A 233 4.11 -3.56 -13.98
C LEU A 233 5.47 -4.26 -14.12
N ALA A 234 5.64 -5.43 -13.51
CA ALA A 234 6.91 -6.17 -13.50
C ALA A 234 7.28 -6.78 -14.86
N SER A 235 6.28 -7.14 -15.67
CA SER A 235 6.47 -7.67 -17.02
C SER A 235 6.62 -6.58 -18.10
N CYS A 236 6.36 -5.32 -17.77
CA CYS A 236 6.43 -4.21 -18.72
C CYS A 236 7.88 -3.86 -19.08
N LYS A 237 8.29 -4.15 -20.32
CA LYS A 237 9.64 -3.85 -20.83
C LYS A 237 9.90 -2.37 -21.11
N ASN A 238 8.85 -1.61 -21.38
CA ASN A 238 8.94 -0.22 -21.83
C ASN A 238 8.39 0.76 -20.78
N ALA A 239 8.47 0.40 -19.50
CA ALA A 239 8.05 1.28 -18.43
C ALA A 239 8.94 2.53 -18.40
N VAL A 240 8.33 3.71 -18.21
CA VAL A 240 9.04 4.98 -18.08
C VAL A 240 9.47 5.15 -16.63
N LYS A 241 10.71 5.59 -16.39
CA LYS A 241 11.16 6.02 -15.06
C LYS A 241 10.59 7.41 -14.76
N VAL A 242 9.78 7.51 -13.70
CA VAL A 242 9.00 8.71 -13.37
C VAL A 242 9.58 9.42 -12.14
N SER A 243 10.22 10.57 -12.35
CA SER A 243 10.49 11.55 -11.29
C SER A 243 9.36 12.58 -11.19
N THR A 244 9.37 13.47 -10.20
CA THR A 244 8.23 14.37 -9.90
C THR A 244 7.82 15.19 -11.13
N ARG A 245 8.78 15.63 -11.95
CA ARG A 245 8.53 16.37 -13.20
C ARG A 245 7.86 15.54 -14.31
N ASP A 246 8.00 14.22 -14.27
CA ASP A 246 7.56 13.32 -15.32
C ASP A 246 6.11 12.85 -15.10
N ILE A 247 5.57 12.98 -13.87
CA ILE A 247 4.24 12.51 -13.47
C ILE A 247 3.15 12.95 -14.46
N ALA A 248 3.05 14.25 -14.73
CA ALA A 248 2.01 14.80 -15.61
C ALA A 248 2.13 14.26 -17.04
N LYS A 249 3.36 14.20 -17.57
CA LYS A 249 3.65 13.68 -18.91
C LYS A 249 3.25 12.21 -19.04
N THR A 250 3.60 11.39 -18.06
CA THR A 250 3.27 9.95 -18.04
C THR A 250 1.76 9.73 -17.97
N ILE A 251 1.04 10.51 -17.16
CA ILE A 251 -0.43 10.45 -17.07
C ILE A 251 -1.09 10.80 -18.40
N ILE A 252 -0.69 11.92 -19.03
CA ILE A 252 -1.26 12.37 -20.31
C ILE A 252 -1.03 11.33 -21.40
N LYS A 253 0.16 10.75 -21.46
CA LYS A 253 0.50 9.71 -22.44
C LYS A 253 -0.11 8.34 -22.14
N LYS A 254 -0.61 8.15 -20.91
CA LYS A 254 -1.10 6.85 -20.38
C LYS A 254 -0.03 5.76 -20.40
N ASP A 255 1.24 6.15 -20.33
CA ASP A 255 2.38 5.23 -20.29
C ASP A 255 2.40 4.47 -18.95
N VAL A 256 2.97 3.26 -18.95
CA VAL A 256 3.34 2.56 -17.71
C VAL A 256 4.56 3.25 -17.12
N GLY A 257 4.48 3.67 -15.87
CA GLY A 257 5.48 4.47 -15.18
C GLY A 257 5.88 3.88 -13.83
N GLY A 258 7.17 3.59 -13.69
CA GLY A 258 7.80 3.27 -12.42
C GLY A 258 8.16 4.54 -11.66
N THR A 259 7.57 4.78 -10.50
CA THR A 259 7.84 5.96 -9.66
C THR A 259 9.18 5.81 -8.95
N THR A 260 9.99 6.86 -9.01
CA THR A 260 11.23 7.00 -8.22
C THR A 260 10.90 7.44 -6.80
N VAL A 261 11.88 7.37 -5.89
CA VAL A 261 11.80 7.91 -4.52
C VAL A 261 11.09 9.28 -4.46
N ALA A 262 11.51 10.28 -5.25
CA ALA A 262 10.86 11.58 -5.28
C ALA A 262 9.35 11.50 -5.63
N SER A 263 8.99 10.83 -6.73
CA SER A 263 7.58 10.70 -7.13
C SER A 263 6.76 9.91 -6.12
N THR A 264 7.32 8.82 -5.59
CA THR A 264 6.67 7.96 -4.59
C THR A 264 6.40 8.76 -3.32
N MET A 265 7.36 9.55 -2.83
CA MET A 265 7.17 10.44 -1.69
C MET A 265 6.06 11.46 -1.92
N LYS A 266 6.09 12.14 -3.08
CA LYS A 266 5.10 13.15 -3.44
C LYS A 266 3.67 12.58 -3.41
N ILE A 267 3.50 11.42 -4.04
CA ILE A 267 2.20 10.74 -4.14
C ILE A 267 1.79 10.15 -2.78
N ALA A 268 2.73 9.53 -2.05
CA ALA A 268 2.47 8.97 -0.72
C ALA A 268 1.97 10.05 0.24
N HIS A 269 2.64 11.20 0.27
CA HIS A 269 2.22 12.33 1.10
C HIS A 269 0.83 12.86 0.72
N ALA A 270 0.57 13.02 -0.59
CA ALA A 270 -0.75 13.43 -1.08
C ALA A 270 -1.86 12.42 -0.71
N ALA A 271 -1.51 11.13 -0.58
CA ALA A 271 -2.41 10.07 -0.13
C ALA A 271 -2.48 9.93 1.41
N GLY A 272 -1.77 10.75 2.18
CA GLY A 272 -1.74 10.69 3.65
C GLY A 272 -0.78 9.64 4.24
N ILE A 273 0.02 8.97 3.42
CA ILE A 273 1.01 7.97 3.85
C ILE A 273 2.27 8.70 4.33
N SER A 274 2.69 8.42 5.57
CA SER A 274 3.84 9.11 6.20
C SER A 274 5.13 8.27 6.24
N VAL A 275 5.07 6.99 5.84
CA VAL A 275 6.23 6.08 5.84
C VAL A 275 6.40 5.46 4.45
N PHE A 276 7.64 5.44 3.96
CA PHE A 276 8.02 4.89 2.66
C PHE A 276 9.27 4.02 2.82
N ALA A 277 9.28 2.82 2.23
CA ALA A 277 10.47 1.96 2.18
C ALA A 277 11.05 1.86 0.77
N THR A 278 12.37 2.00 0.66
CA THR A 278 13.15 1.76 -0.57
C THR A 278 14.46 1.06 -0.20
N GLY A 279 15.23 0.64 -1.21
CA GLY A 279 16.57 0.14 -0.99
C GLY A 279 17.51 1.27 -0.56
N GLY A 280 17.54 2.36 -1.33
CA GLY A 280 18.50 3.44 -1.16
C GLY A 280 18.05 4.68 -1.90
N ILE A 281 18.19 5.84 -1.28
CA ILE A 281 17.82 7.11 -1.92
C ILE A 281 18.84 7.48 -3.01
N GLY A 282 18.41 8.27 -3.99
CA GLY A 282 19.34 9.05 -4.80
C GLY A 282 20.03 10.12 -3.97
N GLY A 283 21.01 10.80 -4.57
CA GLY A 283 21.85 11.74 -3.85
C GLY A 283 22.67 12.61 -4.79
N VAL A 284 23.74 13.19 -4.26
CA VAL A 284 24.72 13.94 -5.02
C VAL A 284 25.63 12.94 -5.75
N HIS A 285 25.77 13.07 -7.06
CA HIS A 285 26.67 12.19 -7.82
C HIS A 285 28.14 12.57 -7.59
N ARG A 286 29.04 11.59 -7.77
CA ARG A 286 30.48 11.86 -7.76
C ARG A 286 30.81 12.83 -8.92
N GLY A 287 31.52 13.92 -8.63
CA GLY A 287 31.82 14.99 -9.60
C GLY A 287 30.71 16.05 -9.79
N ALA A 288 29.67 16.05 -8.96
CA ALA A 288 28.58 17.03 -9.04
C ALA A 288 29.02 18.50 -8.84
N ASP A 289 30.21 18.76 -8.31
CA ASP A 289 30.82 20.09 -8.25
C ASP A 289 31.07 20.70 -9.65
N GLN A 290 31.13 19.86 -10.68
CA GLN A 290 31.29 20.28 -12.08
C GLN A 290 30.03 20.01 -12.90
N THR A 291 29.35 18.88 -12.66
CA THR A 291 28.22 18.43 -13.50
C THR A 291 26.86 18.89 -13.00
N PHE A 292 26.76 19.23 -11.71
CA PHE A 292 25.52 19.54 -11.01
C PHE A 292 24.49 18.38 -11.06
N ASP A 293 24.97 17.15 -11.25
CA ASP A 293 24.15 15.94 -11.24
C ASP A 293 23.74 15.59 -9.80
N VAL A 294 22.59 16.10 -9.39
CA VAL A 294 22.01 15.93 -8.06
C VAL A 294 20.60 15.38 -8.18
N SER A 295 20.32 14.28 -7.47
CA SER A 295 19.00 13.63 -7.52
C SER A 295 17.88 14.55 -7.02
N ALA A 296 16.76 14.53 -7.75
CA ALA A 296 15.51 15.17 -7.32
C ALA A 296 14.96 14.60 -6.00
N ASP A 297 15.42 13.41 -5.58
CA ASP A 297 15.04 12.81 -4.29
C ASP A 297 15.40 13.72 -3.12
N LEU A 298 16.56 14.38 -3.15
CA LEU A 298 17.01 15.28 -2.08
C LEU A 298 16.14 16.53 -2.01
N GLN A 299 15.71 17.02 -3.17
CA GLN A 299 14.78 18.13 -3.25
C GLN A 299 13.40 17.71 -2.74
N GLU A 300 12.90 16.53 -3.05
CA GLU A 300 11.61 16.09 -2.51
C GLU A 300 11.66 15.91 -0.99
N LEU A 301 12.75 15.34 -0.46
CA LEU A 301 13.02 15.22 0.97
C LEU A 301 12.98 16.56 1.71
N SER A 302 13.38 17.68 1.08
CA SER A 302 13.37 18.99 1.76
C SER A 302 11.99 19.61 1.95
N LYS A 303 10.95 19.06 1.32
CA LYS A 303 9.60 19.67 1.28
C LYS A 303 8.46 18.70 1.62
N THR A 304 8.70 17.40 1.57
CA THR A 304 7.65 16.39 1.72
C THR A 304 7.84 15.59 3.02
N PRO A 305 6.95 15.74 4.02
CA PRO A 305 7.09 15.14 5.34
C PRO A 305 6.72 13.66 5.34
N VAL A 306 7.58 12.87 4.70
CA VAL A 306 7.53 11.41 4.66
C VAL A 306 8.84 10.88 5.23
N CYS A 307 8.77 9.88 6.11
CA CYS A 307 9.92 9.15 6.59
C CYS A 307 10.30 8.06 5.58
N VAL A 308 11.47 8.19 4.97
CA VAL A 308 12.05 7.26 4.01
C VAL A 308 12.98 6.31 4.75
N VAL A 309 12.58 5.04 4.83
CA VAL A 309 13.39 3.96 5.38
C VAL A 309 14.21 3.34 4.25
N CYS A 310 15.53 3.44 4.35
CA CYS A 310 16.45 2.99 3.31
C CYS A 310 17.79 2.54 3.89
N SER A 311 18.64 1.89 3.11
CA SER A 311 20.01 1.55 3.50
C SER A 311 20.99 2.67 3.20
N GLY A 312 20.56 3.91 3.39
CA GLY A 312 21.32 5.11 3.05
C GLY A 312 21.20 5.49 1.58
N VAL A 313 22.32 5.92 1.00
CA VAL A 313 22.41 6.46 -0.36
C VAL A 313 23.03 5.40 -1.27
N LYS A 314 22.54 5.25 -2.51
CA LYS A 314 23.07 4.25 -3.46
C LYS A 314 24.60 4.39 -3.60
N SER A 315 25.33 3.27 -3.56
CA SER A 315 26.81 3.21 -3.50
C SER A 315 27.57 3.90 -4.64
N ILE A 316 26.90 4.23 -5.76
CA ILE A 316 27.49 4.95 -6.90
C ILE A 316 27.63 6.45 -6.67
N LEU A 317 27.09 6.96 -5.57
CA LEU A 317 26.95 8.38 -5.26
C LEU A 317 28.05 8.87 -4.32
N ASP A 318 28.07 10.18 -4.08
CA ASP A 318 28.95 10.87 -3.15
C ASP A 318 28.23 11.04 -1.81
N ILE A 319 28.55 10.15 -0.85
CA ILE A 319 27.85 10.10 0.44
C ILE A 319 28.14 11.34 1.29
N PRO A 320 29.40 11.80 1.48
CA PRO A 320 29.67 13.04 2.21
C PRO A 320 28.89 14.23 1.66
N LYS A 321 28.93 14.47 0.34
CA LYS A 321 28.18 15.59 -0.25
C LYS A 321 26.67 15.42 -0.10
N THR A 322 26.16 14.18 -0.13
CA THR A 322 24.73 13.93 0.06
C THR A 322 24.28 14.23 1.48
N VAL A 323 25.05 13.82 2.49
CA VAL A 323 24.73 14.12 3.90
C VAL A 323 24.76 15.63 4.16
N GLU A 324 25.78 16.34 3.68
CA GLU A 324 25.88 17.81 3.77
C GLU A 324 24.71 18.52 3.05
N TYR A 325 24.27 17.99 1.91
CA TYR A 325 23.12 18.52 1.18
C TYR A 325 21.84 18.38 1.99
N LEU A 326 21.63 17.22 2.63
CA LEU A 326 20.47 16.94 3.47
C LEU A 326 20.47 17.86 4.71
N GLU A 327 21.64 18.07 5.33
CA GLU A 327 21.80 19.02 6.43
C GLU A 327 21.43 20.45 5.99
N THR A 328 21.98 20.92 4.88
CA THR A 328 21.71 22.26 4.31
C THR A 328 20.21 22.49 4.08
N HIS A 329 19.48 21.43 3.71
CA HIS A 329 18.05 21.49 3.41
C HIS A 329 17.15 21.09 4.59
N SER A 330 17.70 21.04 5.80
CA SER A 330 16.96 20.71 7.03
C SER A 330 16.24 19.36 6.98
N VAL A 331 16.78 18.39 6.23
CA VAL A 331 16.25 17.04 6.20
C VAL A 331 16.81 16.25 7.39
N ASN A 332 15.92 15.71 8.21
CA ASN A 332 16.34 14.88 9.33
C ASN A 332 17.02 13.60 8.81
N CYS A 333 18.25 13.34 9.27
CA CYS A 333 18.96 12.11 8.97
C CYS A 333 19.21 11.33 10.26
N VAL A 334 18.67 10.11 10.33
CA VAL A 334 18.72 9.24 11.49
C VAL A 334 19.30 7.90 11.11
N VAL A 335 20.35 7.44 11.80
CA VAL A 335 20.83 6.05 11.64
C VAL A 335 20.06 5.13 12.59
N PHE A 336 19.52 4.05 12.06
CA PHE A 336 18.86 3.02 12.86
C PHE A 336 19.88 2.02 13.41
N GLY A 337 20.14 2.09 14.71
CA GLY A 337 21.12 1.28 15.43
C GLY A 337 21.92 2.08 16.47
N ASN A 338 22.86 1.40 17.12
CA ASN A 338 23.67 1.98 18.20
C ASN A 338 24.89 2.78 17.72
N ASP A 339 25.31 2.59 16.47
CA ASP A 339 26.44 3.28 15.88
C ASP A 339 25.96 4.40 14.96
N ASN A 340 26.42 5.63 15.18
CA ASN A 340 26.09 6.77 14.32
C ASN A 340 27.06 6.84 13.13
N VAL A 341 27.01 5.83 12.27
CA VAL A 341 27.70 5.78 10.99
C VAL A 341 26.66 5.60 9.90
N PHE A 342 26.67 6.52 8.93
CA PHE A 342 25.70 6.49 7.83
C PHE A 342 26.02 5.31 6.90
N PRO A 343 25.06 4.43 6.57
CA PRO A 343 25.31 3.27 5.71
C PRO A 343 25.50 3.66 4.23
N SER A 344 26.31 2.87 3.52
CA SER A 344 26.64 3.07 2.10
C SER A 344 25.98 1.99 1.23
N PHE A 345 24.67 1.77 1.46
CA PHE A 345 23.81 0.82 0.75
C PHE A 345 24.24 -0.65 0.92
N PHE A 346 25.28 -1.10 0.21
CA PHE A 346 25.81 -2.46 0.35
C PHE A 346 26.71 -2.64 1.57
N THR A 347 27.30 -1.57 2.12
CA THR A 347 28.15 -1.64 3.31
C THR A 347 27.50 -0.97 4.51
N ARG A 348 27.74 -1.51 5.70
CA ARG A 348 27.22 -0.99 6.97
C ARG A 348 27.87 0.33 7.37
N HIS A 349 29.12 0.55 6.98
CA HIS A 349 29.91 1.72 7.37
C HIS A 349 30.31 2.55 6.16
N SER A 350 30.20 3.87 6.29
CA SER A 350 30.80 4.87 5.40
C SER A 350 31.73 5.78 6.21
N SER A 351 32.29 6.81 5.56
CA SER A 351 33.05 7.88 6.24
C SER A 351 32.16 8.98 6.84
N SER A 352 30.84 8.92 6.64
CA SER A 352 29.89 9.96 7.06
C SER A 352 29.06 9.51 8.26
N ARG A 353 28.58 10.48 9.04
CA ARG A 353 27.68 10.27 10.19
C ARG A 353 26.35 10.95 9.91
N ALA A 354 25.28 10.47 10.52
CA ALA A 354 24.01 11.20 10.51
C ALA A 354 23.98 12.22 11.65
N GLN A 355 22.92 13.03 11.70
CA GLN A 355 22.71 14.00 12.77
C GLN A 355 22.58 13.30 14.13
N PHE A 356 21.88 12.16 14.17
CA PHE A 356 21.76 11.31 15.35
C PHE A 356 21.45 9.85 14.95
N ASN A 357 21.50 8.95 15.94
CA ASN A 357 21.17 7.55 15.79
C ASN A 357 20.22 7.09 16.91
N THR A 358 19.44 6.05 16.64
CA THR A 358 18.58 5.39 17.63
C THR A 358 18.34 3.94 17.24
N ASP A 359 18.25 3.04 18.22
CA ASP A 359 17.82 1.66 18.03
C ASP A 359 16.33 1.45 18.34
N LYS A 360 15.61 2.52 18.71
CA LYS A 360 14.18 2.50 19.07
C LYS A 360 13.34 3.21 18.03
N LEU A 361 12.35 2.49 17.48
CA LEU A 361 11.41 3.07 16.54
C LEU A 361 10.46 4.07 17.22
N GLU A 362 10.25 3.96 18.53
CA GLU A 362 9.45 4.88 19.33
C GLU A 362 9.97 6.32 19.25
N GLU A 363 11.29 6.50 19.30
CA GLU A 363 11.92 7.82 19.20
C GLU A 363 11.73 8.41 17.80
N VAL A 364 11.78 7.58 16.75
CA VAL A 364 11.46 8.00 15.38
C VAL A 364 9.99 8.39 15.23
N VAL A 365 9.06 7.64 15.85
CA VAL A 365 7.63 7.98 15.87
C VAL A 365 7.39 9.32 16.55
N GLU A 366 8.03 9.56 17.69
CA GLU A 366 7.90 10.80 18.45
C GLU A 366 8.46 11.99 17.67
N LEU A 367 9.60 11.81 17.00
CA LEU A 367 10.16 12.79 16.05
C LEU A 367 9.15 13.14 14.95
N MET A 368 8.59 12.14 14.27
CA MET A 368 7.63 12.35 13.18
C MET A 368 6.35 13.05 13.66
N LYS A 369 5.80 12.63 14.82
CA LYS A 369 4.61 13.25 15.41
C LYS A 369 4.88 14.69 15.83
N THR A 370 6.04 14.95 16.44
CA THR A 370 6.45 16.28 16.89
C THR A 370 6.66 17.21 15.69
N SER A 371 7.41 16.79 14.68
CA SER A 371 7.60 17.57 13.44
C SER A 371 6.27 17.92 12.77
N LYS A 372 5.35 16.96 12.70
CA LYS A 372 4.00 17.19 12.17
C LYS A 372 3.21 18.20 13.01
N SER A 373 3.26 18.10 14.35
CA SER A 373 2.56 19.01 15.26
C SER A 373 3.08 20.45 15.20
N LEU A 374 4.37 20.62 14.89
CA LEU A 374 5.02 21.91 14.69
C LEU A 374 4.84 22.47 13.27
N GLY A 375 4.19 21.73 12.36
CA GLY A 375 3.99 22.15 10.97
C GLY A 375 5.27 22.15 10.14
N LEU A 376 6.29 21.37 10.53
CA LEU A 376 7.56 21.30 9.82
C LEU A 376 7.41 20.47 8.53
N SER A 377 7.69 21.10 7.40
CA SER A 377 7.45 20.53 6.07
C SER A 377 8.74 19.99 5.44
N TYR A 378 9.35 18.98 6.06
CA TYR A 378 10.51 18.26 5.52
C TYR A 378 10.43 16.77 5.87
N GLY A 379 11.08 15.95 5.07
CA GLY A 379 11.15 14.50 5.20
C GLY A 379 12.17 14.04 6.24
N THR A 380 12.16 12.75 6.53
CA THR A 380 13.16 12.10 7.41
C THR A 380 13.78 10.94 6.68
N VAL A 381 15.10 10.82 6.69
CA VAL A 381 15.83 9.64 6.22
C VAL A 381 16.14 8.77 7.44
N LEU A 382 15.51 7.60 7.53
CA LEU A 382 15.85 6.57 8.50
C LEU A 382 16.79 5.56 7.82
N ALA A 383 18.09 5.79 7.97
CA ALA A 383 19.14 5.01 7.35
C ALA A 383 19.41 3.72 8.15
N CYS A 384 19.06 2.58 7.57
CA CYS A 384 19.12 1.25 8.15
C CYS A 384 20.26 0.44 7.54
N PRO A 385 21.35 0.16 8.28
CA PRO A 385 22.45 -0.66 7.79
C PRO A 385 21.96 -2.04 7.32
N ILE A 386 22.58 -2.55 6.26
CA ILE A 386 22.30 -3.90 5.75
C ILE A 386 22.47 -4.96 6.85
N PRO A 387 21.65 -6.03 6.92
CA PRO A 387 21.81 -7.05 7.95
C PRO A 387 23.22 -7.65 8.00
N GLU A 388 23.71 -7.93 9.21
CA GLU A 388 25.10 -8.37 9.48
C GLU A 388 25.51 -9.59 8.64
N GLN A 389 24.60 -10.53 8.43
CA GLN A 389 24.84 -11.75 7.64
C GLN A 389 25.19 -11.48 6.17
N PHE A 390 24.92 -10.29 5.65
CA PHE A 390 25.26 -9.87 4.28
C PHE A 390 26.39 -8.82 4.24
N ALA A 391 27.00 -8.47 5.38
CA ALA A 391 28.03 -7.44 5.46
C ALA A 391 29.31 -7.80 4.67
N ALA A 392 29.72 -9.08 4.71
CA ALA A 392 30.90 -9.57 4.01
C ALA A 392 30.77 -9.46 2.48
N ASP A 393 29.58 -9.77 1.95
CA ASP A 393 29.27 -9.57 0.53
C ASP A 393 29.28 -8.08 0.17
N GLY A 394 28.83 -7.23 1.10
CA GLY A 394 28.83 -5.78 0.99
C GLY A 394 30.17 -5.17 0.61
N ASP A 395 31.24 -5.51 1.34
CA ASP A 395 32.58 -4.99 1.08
C ASP A 395 33.14 -5.44 -0.27
N MET A 396 32.84 -6.68 -0.66
CA MET A 396 33.18 -7.19 -1.99
C MET A 396 32.45 -6.42 -3.09
N ILE A 397 31.15 -6.18 -2.93
CA ILE A 397 30.32 -5.43 -3.88
C ILE A 397 30.81 -3.99 -4.00
N GLN A 398 31.18 -3.33 -2.89
CA GLN A 398 31.68 -1.96 -2.92
C GLN A 398 32.97 -1.84 -3.75
N ARG A 399 33.91 -2.79 -3.61
CA ARG A 399 35.12 -2.83 -4.47
C ARG A 399 34.78 -3.01 -5.95
N ALA A 400 33.78 -3.82 -6.27
CA ALA A 400 33.29 -3.98 -7.64
C ALA A 400 32.66 -2.68 -8.18
N ILE A 401 31.94 -1.93 -7.34
CA ILE A 401 31.34 -0.64 -7.69
C ILE A 401 32.42 0.39 -7.98
N ASP A 402 33.43 0.52 -7.14
CA ASP A 402 34.51 1.50 -7.36
C ASP A 402 35.33 1.17 -8.62
N THR A 403 35.42 -0.11 -8.97
CA THR A 403 36.00 -0.55 -10.25
C THR A 403 35.09 -0.15 -11.43
N ALA A 404 33.79 -0.45 -11.35
CA ALA A 404 32.82 -0.12 -12.40
C ALA A 404 32.67 1.39 -12.63
N VAL A 405 32.70 2.21 -11.57
CA VAL A 405 32.67 3.67 -11.67
C VAL A 405 33.92 4.20 -12.38
N ARG A 406 35.10 3.65 -12.06
CA ARG A 406 36.36 4.02 -12.72
C ARG A 406 36.34 3.66 -14.21
N GLU A 407 35.91 2.45 -14.54
CA GLU A 407 35.78 1.99 -15.93
C GLU A 407 34.76 2.84 -16.72
N ALA A 408 33.65 3.26 -16.10
CA ALA A 408 32.67 4.14 -16.73
C ALA A 408 33.28 5.50 -17.10
N LEU A 409 34.10 6.07 -16.20
CA LEU A 409 34.81 7.32 -16.45
C LEU A 409 35.86 7.17 -17.56
N GLU A 410 36.66 6.10 -17.53
CA GLU A 410 37.66 5.81 -18.55
C GLU A 410 37.04 5.61 -19.95
N GLN A 411 35.83 5.06 -20.01
CA GLN A 411 35.07 4.85 -21.25
C GLN A 411 34.20 6.05 -21.64
N ASN A 412 34.23 7.16 -20.90
CA ASN A 412 33.39 8.35 -21.09
C ASN A 412 31.89 8.04 -21.17
N ILE A 413 31.42 7.05 -20.40
CA ILE A 413 29.99 6.74 -20.28
C ILE A 413 29.35 7.84 -19.45
N ALA A 414 28.28 8.45 -19.95
CA ALA A 414 27.69 9.65 -19.37
C ALA A 414 26.16 9.56 -19.23
N SER A 415 25.62 10.41 -18.35
CA SER A 415 24.17 10.60 -18.17
C SER A 415 23.41 9.31 -17.84
N GLN A 416 22.33 9.02 -18.57
CA GLN A 416 21.40 7.93 -18.28
C GLN A 416 22.01 6.53 -18.49
N GLU A 417 23.15 6.43 -19.19
CA GLU A 417 23.84 5.16 -19.48
C GLU A 417 24.78 4.72 -18.34
N VAL A 418 25.19 5.65 -17.46
CA VAL A 418 26.12 5.36 -16.35
C VAL A 418 25.54 4.33 -15.39
N THR A 419 24.27 4.49 -15.00
CA THR A 419 23.64 3.60 -14.03
C THR A 419 23.45 2.16 -14.57
N PRO A 420 22.90 1.95 -15.78
CA PRO A 420 22.84 0.62 -16.38
C PRO A 420 24.22 -0.05 -16.55
N PHE A 421 25.23 0.71 -16.99
CA PHE A 421 26.59 0.19 -17.15
C PHE A 421 27.17 -0.29 -15.81
N ILE A 422 27.10 0.55 -14.77
CA ILE A 422 27.63 0.21 -13.45
C ILE A 422 26.91 -1.02 -12.90
N LEU A 423 25.58 -1.08 -12.97
CA LEU A 423 24.81 -2.23 -12.46
C LEU A 423 25.17 -3.53 -13.19
N LEU A 424 25.29 -3.50 -14.51
CA LEU A 424 25.71 -4.65 -15.31
C LEU A 424 27.12 -5.11 -14.91
N ARG A 425 28.06 -4.16 -14.81
CA ARG A 425 29.46 -4.45 -14.51
C ARG A 425 29.64 -4.99 -13.08
N VAL A 426 28.93 -4.41 -12.11
CA VAL A 426 28.94 -4.89 -10.72
C VAL A 426 28.38 -6.31 -10.63
N ASN A 427 27.30 -6.61 -11.35
CA ASN A 427 26.74 -7.96 -11.38
C ASN A 427 27.75 -8.97 -11.97
N GLN A 428 28.43 -8.62 -13.06
CA GLN A 428 29.49 -9.45 -13.64
C GLN A 428 30.65 -9.69 -12.66
N LEU A 429 31.12 -8.64 -11.99
CA LEU A 429 32.24 -8.71 -11.04
C LEU A 429 31.89 -9.48 -9.75
N THR A 430 30.61 -9.44 -9.34
CA THR A 430 30.12 -10.07 -8.09
C THR A 430 29.46 -11.43 -8.31
N LYS A 431 29.39 -11.92 -9.56
CA LYS A 431 28.76 -13.19 -9.94
C LYS A 431 27.34 -13.36 -9.36
N GLY A 432 26.56 -12.26 -9.33
CA GLY A 432 25.19 -12.26 -8.81
C GLY A 432 25.02 -11.99 -7.31
N ALA A 433 26.09 -11.96 -6.51
CA ALA A 433 26.01 -11.68 -5.07
C ALA A 433 25.39 -10.29 -4.76
N SER A 434 25.63 -9.32 -5.63
CA SER A 434 25.02 -7.97 -5.54
C SER A 434 23.49 -7.99 -5.59
N MET A 435 22.88 -8.91 -6.35
CA MET A 435 21.42 -9.01 -6.45
C MET A 435 20.80 -9.57 -5.17
N ALA A 436 21.34 -10.67 -4.65
CA ALA A 436 20.85 -11.28 -3.41
C ALA A 436 20.96 -10.31 -2.23
N THR A 437 22.09 -9.61 -2.14
CA THR A 437 22.35 -8.56 -1.14
C THR A 437 21.37 -7.39 -1.27
N ASN A 438 21.05 -6.97 -2.51
CA ASN A 438 20.08 -5.91 -2.77
C ASN A 438 18.64 -6.31 -2.38
N ILE A 439 18.25 -7.57 -2.60
CA ILE A 439 16.94 -8.06 -2.17
C ILE A 439 16.87 -8.09 -0.63
N ALA A 440 17.92 -8.58 0.02
CA ALA A 440 17.96 -8.65 1.47
C ALA A 440 17.89 -7.28 2.16
N LEU A 441 18.59 -6.27 1.64
CA LEU A 441 18.49 -4.91 2.18
C LEU A 441 17.09 -4.31 1.93
N LEU A 442 16.47 -4.57 0.78
CA LEU A 442 15.11 -4.10 0.49
C LEU A 442 14.10 -4.70 1.48
N GLU A 443 14.18 -6.01 1.71
CA GLU A 443 13.32 -6.72 2.67
C GLU A 443 13.49 -6.23 4.11
N ASN A 444 14.74 -5.95 4.51
CA ASN A 444 15.04 -5.39 5.83
C ASN A 444 14.39 -4.01 6.01
N ASN A 445 14.54 -3.13 5.01
CA ASN A 445 13.97 -1.78 5.05
C ASN A 445 12.43 -1.84 5.05
N ALA A 446 11.82 -2.71 4.25
CA ALA A 446 10.38 -2.94 4.22
C ALA A 446 9.84 -3.42 5.58
N SER A 447 10.56 -4.32 6.26
CA SER A 447 10.17 -4.79 7.59
C SER A 447 10.29 -3.69 8.65
N ILE A 448 11.39 -2.93 8.66
CA ILE A 448 11.59 -1.81 9.60
C ILE A 448 10.50 -0.73 9.38
N ALA A 449 10.22 -0.38 8.13
CA ALA A 449 9.16 0.54 7.77
C ALA A 449 7.78 0.04 8.22
N GLY A 450 7.49 -1.26 8.03
CA GLY A 450 6.25 -1.87 8.50
C GLY A 450 6.07 -1.75 10.01
N ARG A 451 7.14 -1.98 10.79
CA ARG A 451 7.13 -1.81 12.25
C ARG A 451 6.97 -0.34 12.66
N LEU A 452 7.60 0.58 11.94
CA LEU A 452 7.49 2.03 12.18
C LEU A 452 6.05 2.52 11.93
N ALA A 453 5.47 2.18 10.78
CA ALA A 453 4.11 2.55 10.43
C ALA A 453 3.06 1.94 11.38
N ALA A 454 3.28 0.71 11.86
CA ALA A 454 2.39 0.08 12.84
C ALA A 454 2.37 0.87 14.17
N LYS A 455 3.50 1.47 14.58
CA LYS A 455 3.57 2.32 15.78
C LYS A 455 3.00 3.72 15.57
N LEU A 456 2.93 4.19 14.32
CA LEU A 456 2.23 5.43 13.97
C LEU A 456 0.71 5.26 13.94
N SER A 457 0.22 4.02 13.82
CA SER A 457 -1.21 3.73 13.76
C SER A 457 -1.94 4.29 14.99
N ASP A 458 -3.04 4.98 14.74
CA ASP A 458 -3.95 5.49 15.76
C ASP A 458 -5.25 4.71 15.63
N ARG A 459 -5.17 3.42 15.98
CA ARG A 459 -6.36 2.58 16.12
C ARG A 459 -7.11 3.08 17.35
N ARG A 460 -8.03 4.02 17.18
CA ARG A 460 -8.97 4.35 18.25
C ARG A 460 -9.60 3.04 18.72
N PRO A 461 -9.51 2.68 20.01
CA PRO A 461 -10.27 1.56 20.53
C PRO A 461 -11.74 1.81 20.21
N ILE A 462 -12.43 0.82 19.64
CA ILE A 462 -13.88 0.80 19.70
C ILE A 462 -14.20 0.71 21.19
N THR A 463 -14.51 1.85 21.78
CA THR A 463 -14.99 1.90 23.16
C THR A 463 -16.32 1.17 23.13
N ILE A 464 -16.37 -0.08 23.59
CA ILE A 464 -17.62 -0.76 23.86
C ILE A 464 -18.20 -0.07 25.09
N SER A 465 -18.84 1.07 24.89
CA SER A 465 -19.71 1.66 25.90
C SER A 465 -20.89 0.72 26.05
N ASN A 466 -20.97 0.01 27.19
CA ASN A 466 -22.20 -0.65 27.61
C ASN A 466 -23.36 0.33 27.43
N PRO A 467 -24.46 -0.06 26.75
CA PRO A 467 -25.55 0.85 26.48
C PRO A 467 -26.30 1.13 27.78
N SER A 468 -25.88 2.16 28.53
CA SER A 468 -26.83 2.90 29.36
C SER A 468 -27.75 3.65 28.41
N THR A 469 -29.03 3.33 28.49
CA THR A 469 -30.16 3.91 27.77
C THR A 469 -30.07 5.44 27.65
N SER A 470 -29.57 5.93 26.52
CA SER A 470 -29.87 7.28 26.06
C SER A 470 -30.18 7.23 24.56
N SER A 471 -31.45 7.46 24.25
CA SER A 471 -31.98 7.55 22.91
C SER A 471 -31.39 8.73 22.14
N SER A 472 -30.42 8.46 21.27
CA SER A 472 -30.14 9.33 20.13
C SER A 472 -29.71 8.47 18.95
N SER A 473 -30.52 8.49 17.89
CA SER A 473 -30.25 7.82 16.61
C SER A 473 -28.86 8.15 16.07
N PRO A 474 -28.12 7.19 15.49
CA PRO A 474 -26.83 7.46 14.86
C PRO A 474 -27.04 8.40 13.66
N LYS A 475 -26.38 9.57 13.69
CA LYS A 475 -26.37 10.50 12.56
C LYS A 475 -25.59 9.86 11.41
N LYS A 476 -26.21 9.81 10.23
CA LYS A 476 -25.57 9.40 8.96
C LYS A 476 -24.35 10.30 8.71
N PRO A 477 -23.17 9.75 8.37
CA PRO A 477 -22.02 10.58 8.03
C PRO A 477 -22.29 11.39 6.75
N ASN A 478 -21.81 12.62 6.72
CA ASN A 478 -21.99 13.51 5.57
C ASN A 478 -20.81 13.30 4.61
N VAL A 479 -21.12 13.05 3.34
CA VAL A 479 -20.14 13.03 2.24
C VAL A 479 -19.97 14.47 1.77
N VAL A 480 -18.73 14.97 1.83
CA VAL A 480 -18.40 16.32 1.40
C VAL A 480 -17.52 16.21 0.16
N SER A 481 -18.00 16.78 -0.95
CA SER A 481 -17.22 16.91 -2.18
C SER A 481 -16.60 18.30 -2.22
N ILE A 482 -15.27 18.36 -2.19
CA ILE A 482 -14.50 19.59 -2.31
C ILE A 482 -14.02 19.67 -3.75
N GLY A 483 -14.66 20.52 -4.54
CA GLY A 483 -14.29 20.77 -5.92
C GLY A 483 -13.09 21.71 -6.01
N ALA A 484 -12.01 21.27 -6.65
CA ALA A 484 -10.93 22.13 -7.13
C ALA A 484 -10.89 22.06 -8.67
N THR A 485 -10.40 23.12 -9.33
CA THR A 485 -10.41 23.30 -10.80
C THR A 485 -9.73 22.17 -11.60
N ILE A 486 -9.03 21.23 -10.94
CA ILE A 486 -8.28 20.14 -11.56
C ILE A 486 -8.61 18.76 -10.96
N VAL A 487 -9.15 18.66 -9.72
CA VAL A 487 -9.51 17.37 -9.06
C VAL A 487 -10.61 17.59 -8.02
N ASP A 488 -11.61 16.70 -7.99
CA ASP A 488 -12.60 16.62 -6.92
C ASP A 488 -12.13 15.65 -5.83
N PHE A 489 -12.22 16.07 -4.57
CA PHE A 489 -11.94 15.21 -3.41
C PHE A 489 -13.22 14.93 -2.64
N GLU A 490 -13.52 13.66 -2.40
CA GLU A 490 -14.60 13.25 -1.51
C GLU A 490 -14.04 12.90 -0.13
N ALA A 491 -14.53 13.59 0.90
CA ALA A 491 -14.15 13.35 2.29
C ALA A 491 -15.39 12.97 3.12
N ILE A 492 -15.22 12.01 4.03
CA ILE A 492 -16.27 11.56 4.95
C ILE A 492 -15.98 12.19 6.32
N THR A 493 -16.90 13.02 6.80
CA THR A 493 -16.78 13.66 8.12
C THR A 493 -18.02 13.43 8.97
N SER A 494 -17.80 13.28 10.28
CA SER A 494 -18.85 13.24 11.31
C SER A 494 -19.17 14.63 11.87
N GLU A 495 -18.42 15.67 11.45
CA GLU A 495 -18.63 17.05 11.86
C GLU A 495 -19.54 17.81 10.87
N ASN A 496 -20.33 18.75 11.39
CA ASN A 496 -21.10 19.66 10.55
C ASN A 496 -20.13 20.68 9.94
N VAL A 497 -19.79 20.52 8.66
CA VAL A 497 -19.05 21.54 7.92
C VAL A 497 -19.91 22.80 7.84
N GLN A 498 -19.46 23.87 8.49
CA GLN A 498 -20.05 25.20 8.29
C GLN A 498 -19.55 25.74 6.95
N ASP A 499 -20.49 25.98 6.04
CA ASP A 499 -20.24 26.70 4.80
C ASP A 499 -20.17 28.20 5.11
N ASP A 500 -18.96 28.70 5.38
CA ASP A 500 -18.72 30.09 5.77
C ASP A 500 -18.98 31.11 4.64
N PHE A 501 -19.36 30.66 3.43
CA PHE A 501 -19.69 31.54 2.32
C PHE A 501 -21.06 32.26 2.44
N THR A 502 -21.85 31.98 3.48
CA THR A 502 -23.20 32.58 3.63
C THR A 502 -23.47 33.37 4.92
N LYS A 503 -22.44 33.75 5.70
CA LYS A 503 -22.62 34.68 6.83
C LYS A 503 -21.83 35.99 6.70
N LYS A 504 -22.56 36.98 6.19
CA LYS A 504 -22.45 38.42 6.45
C LYS A 504 -21.08 39.08 6.28
N MET A 505 -20.99 39.85 5.18
CA MET A 505 -20.46 41.21 5.21
C MET A 505 -20.94 41.94 6.48
N GLU A 506 -20.09 42.04 7.49
CA GLU A 506 -20.11 43.14 8.45
C GLU A 506 -18.68 43.65 8.60
N THR A 507 -18.47 44.81 8.00
CA THR A 507 -17.31 45.68 8.15
C THR A 507 -16.89 45.80 9.61
N ARG A 508 -15.72 45.25 9.96
CA ARG A 508 -14.91 45.74 11.07
C ARG A 508 -13.46 45.87 10.65
N ARG A 509 -13.11 47.11 10.28
CA ARG A 509 -11.75 47.64 10.46
C ARG A 509 -11.40 47.55 11.95
N CYS A 510 -10.22 47.06 12.27
CA CYS A 510 -9.38 47.61 13.34
C CYS A 510 -7.93 47.18 13.12
N LEU A 511 -7.11 48.22 12.86
CA LEU A 511 -5.67 48.44 13.08
C LEU A 511 -4.67 47.30 12.82
#